data_AF-A0A349GYY1-F1
#
_entry.id   AF-A0A349GYY1-F1
#
_cell.length_a   1.000
_cell.length_b   1.000
_cell.length_c   1.000
_cell.angle_alpha   90.00
_cell.angle_beta   90.00
_cell.angle_gamma   90.00
#
_symmetry.space_group_name_H-M   'P 1'
#
loop_
_entity.id
_entity.type
_entity.pdbx_description
1 polymer ?
#
loop_
_entity_poly.entity_id
_entity_poly.type
_entity_poly.pdbx_seq_one_letter_code
_entity_poly.pdbx_strand_id
1 'polypeptide(L)'
;PPCQGFSLLNKKKREGDPRRRLWVQYFRAVELSRASVIVMENVPELLTSLEFEEILTTLYALNFKHVVYDALISANYGVPEIRKRAILMASKTNPISLPRPTHINPKKLKSGGDLFNDRNLQPWTTVKNAIGDLPRPLGIDVRPESPPFECWCCTV
;
A
#
# COMPACT_ATOMS: atom_id res chain seq x y z
N PRO A 1 7.57 0.24 -5.70
CA PRO A 1 8.95 -0.25 -5.94
C PRO A 1 9.66 -0.47 -4.59
N PRO A 2 10.61 -1.42 -4.47
CA PRO A 2 11.21 -1.77 -3.18
C PRO A 2 11.87 -0.58 -2.49
N CYS A 3 11.66 -0.50 -1.17
CA CYS A 3 11.95 0.67 -0.35
C CYS A 3 13.09 0.40 0.64
N GLN A 4 14.06 -0.45 0.28
CA GLN A 4 15.13 -0.90 1.20
C GLN A 4 15.92 0.28 1.81
N GLY A 5 16.01 1.41 1.11
CA GLY A 5 16.67 2.64 1.57
C GLY A 5 15.87 3.52 2.55
N PHE A 6 14.58 3.23 2.79
CA PHE A 6 13.70 4.05 3.63
C PHE A 6 13.47 3.46 5.03
N SER A 7 14.01 2.28 5.32
CA SER A 7 13.97 1.71 6.66
C SER A 7 14.72 2.59 7.68
N LEU A 8 14.11 2.81 8.85
CA LEU A 8 14.65 3.68 9.92
C LEU A 8 16.04 3.28 10.42
N LEU A 9 16.48 2.05 10.14
CA LEU A 9 17.70 1.44 10.69
C LEU A 9 19.02 1.98 10.12
N ASN A 10 19.03 2.73 9.00
CA ASN A 10 20.27 3.18 8.35
C ASN A 10 20.31 4.67 8.00
N LYS A 11 20.08 5.53 9.00
CA LYS A 11 20.08 7.00 8.85
C LYS A 11 21.38 7.60 8.26
N LYS A 12 22.54 6.94 8.43
CA LYS A 12 23.87 7.49 8.09
C LYS A 12 24.45 7.06 6.74
N LYS A 13 23.87 6.07 6.03
CA LYS A 13 24.34 5.60 4.70
C LYS A 13 23.45 6.08 3.54
N ARG A 14 22.80 7.24 3.70
CA ARG A 14 21.68 7.69 2.86
C ARG A 14 22.08 8.35 1.54
N GLU A 15 23.24 8.99 1.49
CA GLU A 15 23.71 9.64 0.27
C GLU A 15 24.34 8.62 -0.67
N GLY A 16 23.79 8.51 -1.88
CA GLY A 16 24.36 7.69 -2.95
C GLY A 16 23.89 6.23 -3.04
N ASP A 17 22.93 5.76 -2.21
CA ASP A 17 22.45 4.38 -2.34
C ASP A 17 21.62 4.19 -3.64
N PRO A 18 22.10 3.40 -4.62
CA PRO A 18 21.43 3.22 -5.90
C PRO A 18 20.06 2.55 -5.77
N ARG A 19 19.79 1.85 -4.65
CA ARG A 19 18.50 1.21 -4.38
C ARG A 19 17.38 2.21 -4.13
N ARG A 20 17.69 3.47 -3.76
CA ARG A 20 16.71 4.57 -3.65
C ARG A 20 16.12 4.96 -5.02
N ARG A 21 16.72 4.52 -6.13
CA ARG A 21 16.30 4.83 -7.50
C ARG A 21 15.50 3.72 -8.18
N LEU A 22 15.01 2.71 -7.46
CA LEU A 22 14.15 1.68 -8.06
C LEU A 22 12.84 2.23 -8.63
N TRP A 23 12.41 3.41 -8.18
CA TRP A 23 11.30 4.15 -8.80
C TRP A 23 11.61 4.57 -10.24
N VAL A 24 12.87 4.79 -10.62
CA VAL A 24 13.28 5.07 -12.01
C VAL A 24 13.02 3.88 -12.91
N GLN A 25 13.35 2.66 -12.45
CA GLN A 25 13.06 1.44 -13.22
C GLN A 25 11.55 1.19 -13.33
N TYR A 26 10.78 1.56 -12.30
CA TYR A 26 9.33 1.54 -12.40
C TYR A 26 8.83 2.48 -13.50
N PHE A 27 9.32 3.71 -13.61
CA PHE A 27 8.93 4.62 -14.70
C PHE A 27 9.39 4.14 -16.08
N ARG A 28 10.56 3.51 -16.18
CA ARG A 28 10.97 2.84 -17.42
C ARG A 28 9.95 1.79 -17.86
N ALA A 29 9.43 0.99 -16.93
CA ALA A 29 8.37 0.03 -17.23
C ALA A 29 7.04 0.70 -17.62
N VAL A 30 6.69 1.82 -16.98
CA VAL A 30 5.51 2.63 -17.32
C VAL A 30 5.60 3.16 -18.76
N GLU A 31 6.77 3.64 -19.19
CA GLU A 31 6.99 4.12 -20.55
C GLU A 31 6.89 3.00 -21.57
N LEU A 32 7.59 1.88 -21.32
CA LEU A 32 7.59 0.72 -22.21
C LEU A 32 6.19 0.11 -22.37
N SER A 33 5.41 0.06 -21.29
CA SER A 33 4.02 -0.43 -21.31
C SER A 33 3.02 0.56 -21.90
N ARG A 34 3.42 1.82 -22.14
CA ARG A 34 2.54 2.91 -22.58
C ARG A 34 1.32 3.10 -21.68
N ALA A 35 1.46 2.85 -20.38
CA ALA A 35 0.34 2.94 -19.44
C ALA A 35 -0.29 4.34 -19.45
N SER A 36 -1.63 4.37 -19.49
CA SER A 36 -2.44 5.60 -19.39
C SER A 36 -2.83 5.93 -17.94
N VAL A 37 -2.85 4.91 -17.08
CA VAL A 37 -3.11 5.01 -15.64
C VAL A 37 -2.07 4.18 -14.90
N ILE A 38 -1.57 4.69 -13.80
CA ILE A 38 -0.61 3.99 -12.94
C ILE A 38 -1.02 4.07 -11.47
N VAL A 39 -0.56 3.10 -10.69
CA VAL A 39 -0.68 3.08 -9.24
C VAL A 39 0.67 2.69 -8.65
N MET A 40 1.19 3.53 -7.75
CA MET A 40 2.41 3.26 -7.01
C MET A 40 2.08 3.15 -5.52
N GLU A 41 2.45 2.00 -4.93
CA GLU A 41 2.39 1.77 -3.48
C GLU A 41 3.79 1.84 -2.88
N ASN A 42 3.88 2.46 -1.70
CA ASN A 42 5.10 2.48 -0.89
C ASN A 42 4.82 2.75 0.60
N VAL A 43 5.87 2.77 1.42
CA VAL A 43 5.81 3.21 2.82
C VAL A 43 5.38 4.68 2.93
N PRO A 44 4.68 5.09 4.01
CA PRO A 44 4.17 6.46 4.17
C PRO A 44 5.25 7.55 4.07
N GLU A 45 6.48 7.26 4.49
CA GLU A 45 7.61 8.17 4.51
C GLU A 45 8.00 8.67 3.11
N LEU A 46 7.64 7.92 2.05
CA LEU A 46 7.84 8.36 0.67
C LEU A 46 7.22 9.74 0.43
N LEU A 47 5.99 9.99 0.90
CA LEU A 47 5.27 11.24 0.64
C LEU A 47 5.96 12.49 1.20
N THR A 48 6.95 12.32 2.08
CA THR A 48 7.73 13.40 2.69
C THR A 48 9.20 13.42 2.24
N SER A 49 9.56 12.57 1.27
CA SER A 49 10.93 12.41 0.81
C SER A 49 11.21 13.23 -0.46
N LEU A 50 12.49 13.54 -0.71
CA LEU A 50 12.90 14.27 -1.92
C LEU A 50 12.57 13.47 -3.20
N GLU A 51 12.63 12.14 -3.14
CA GLU A 51 12.27 11.28 -4.27
C GLU A 51 10.82 11.43 -4.68
N PHE A 52 9.91 11.79 -3.77
CA PHE A 52 8.52 11.99 -4.12
C PHE A 52 8.33 13.23 -5.00
N GLU A 53 9.09 14.30 -4.75
CA GLU A 53 9.12 15.47 -5.62
C GLU A 53 9.66 15.13 -7.01
N GLU A 54 10.71 14.29 -7.08
CA GLU A 54 11.25 13.79 -8.36
C GLU A 54 10.22 12.91 -9.11
N ILE A 55 9.48 12.07 -8.38
CA ILE A 55 8.39 11.25 -8.93
C ILE A 55 7.29 12.15 -9.52
N LEU A 56 6.85 13.18 -8.80
CA LEU A 56 5.84 14.13 -9.29
C LEU A 56 6.31 14.84 -10.55
N THR A 57 7.56 15.33 -10.55
CA THR A 57 8.17 15.97 -11.72
C THR A 57 8.20 15.03 -12.93
N THR A 58 8.56 13.77 -12.71
CA THR A 58 8.59 12.73 -13.76
C THR A 58 7.20 12.45 -14.32
N LEU A 59 6.17 12.40 -13.47
CA LEU A 59 4.78 12.20 -13.90
C LEU A 59 4.30 13.30 -14.83
N TYR A 60 4.58 14.56 -14.48
CA TYR A 60 4.22 15.70 -15.32
C TYR A 60 4.97 15.68 -16.66
N ALA A 61 6.27 15.34 -16.65
CA ALA A 61 7.05 15.17 -17.88
C ALA A 61 6.49 14.05 -18.78
N LEU A 62 5.93 13.00 -18.19
CA LEU A 62 5.27 11.90 -18.90
C LEU A 62 3.79 12.17 -19.27
N ASN A 63 3.33 13.41 -19.11
CA ASN A 63 1.98 13.87 -19.47
C ASN A 63 0.86 13.18 -18.65
N PHE A 64 1.13 12.78 -17.41
CA PHE A 64 0.08 12.44 -16.45
C PHE A 64 -0.54 13.74 -15.90
N LYS A 65 -1.81 13.98 -16.24
CA LYS A 65 -2.51 15.25 -15.96
C LYS A 65 -3.26 15.22 -14.63
N HIS A 66 -3.64 14.04 -14.18
CA HIS A 66 -4.41 13.85 -12.95
C HIS A 66 -3.57 13.00 -12.01
N VAL A 67 -3.11 13.58 -10.90
CA VAL A 67 -2.29 12.91 -9.90
C VAL A 67 -2.94 13.07 -8.54
N VAL A 68 -3.17 11.97 -7.84
CA VAL A 68 -3.73 11.95 -6.47
C VAL A 68 -2.92 11.01 -5.61
N TYR A 69 -2.73 11.37 -4.34
CA TYR A 69 -1.97 10.54 -3.41
C TYR A 69 -2.36 10.83 -1.97
N ASP A 70 -2.25 9.80 -1.12
CA ASP A 70 -2.40 9.90 0.33
C ASP A 70 -1.82 8.65 0.99
N ALA A 71 -1.63 8.69 2.31
CA ALA A 71 -1.27 7.54 3.11
C ALA A 71 -2.52 6.84 3.66
N LEU A 72 -2.93 5.78 2.98
CA LEU A 72 -4.13 5.00 3.29
C LEU A 72 -3.84 3.94 4.36
N ILE A 73 -4.84 3.65 5.21
CA ILE A 73 -4.78 2.61 6.25
C ILE A 73 -5.69 1.45 5.82
N SER A 74 -5.13 0.24 5.67
CA SER A 74 -5.86 -0.97 5.26
C SER A 74 -7.10 -1.27 6.11
N ALA A 75 -7.03 -1.03 7.43
CA ALA A 75 -8.17 -1.20 8.34
C ALA A 75 -9.40 -0.37 7.94
N ASN A 76 -9.21 0.81 7.34
CA ASN A 76 -10.31 1.65 6.83
C ASN A 76 -10.99 1.06 5.58
N TYR A 77 -10.47 -0.03 5.03
CA TYR A 77 -10.99 -0.71 3.85
C TYR A 77 -11.38 -2.17 4.14
N GLY A 78 -11.55 -2.55 5.41
CA GLY A 78 -12.08 -3.86 5.80
C GLY A 78 -11.04 -4.96 5.96
N VAL A 79 -9.76 -4.62 6.00
CA VAL A 79 -8.68 -5.57 6.30
C VAL A 79 -8.45 -5.62 7.81
N PRO A 80 -8.33 -6.80 8.45
CA PRO A 80 -8.04 -6.94 9.90
C PRO A 80 -6.57 -6.61 10.25
N GLU A 81 -5.99 -5.59 9.64
CA GLU A 81 -4.59 -5.18 9.80
C GLU A 81 -4.51 -3.64 9.84
N ILE A 82 -3.71 -3.09 10.76
CA ILE A 82 -3.36 -1.66 10.75
C ILE A 82 -2.08 -1.47 9.94
N ARG A 83 -2.23 -1.34 8.63
CA ARG A 83 -1.11 -1.10 7.70
C ARG A 83 -1.31 0.22 6.98
N LYS A 84 -0.46 1.19 7.27
CA LYS A 84 -0.44 2.48 6.58
C LYS A 84 0.53 2.45 5.40
N ARG A 85 0.09 2.88 4.21
CA ARG A 85 0.90 2.92 2.98
C ARG A 85 0.61 4.16 2.16
N ALA A 86 1.65 4.74 1.60
CA ALA A 86 1.54 5.77 0.58
C ALA A 86 1.00 5.13 -0.71
N ILE A 87 -0.11 5.66 -1.20
CA ILE A 87 -0.70 5.28 -2.48
C ILE A 87 -0.70 6.52 -3.35
N LEU A 88 -0.05 6.44 -4.51
CA LEU A 88 -0.10 7.44 -5.57
C LEU A 88 -0.79 6.82 -6.78
N MET A 89 -1.80 7.51 -7.30
CA MET A 89 -2.45 7.17 -8.56
C MET A 89 -2.26 8.33 -9.54
N ALA A 90 -1.98 8.01 -10.80
CA ALA A 90 -1.85 9.01 -11.85
C ALA A 90 -2.51 8.58 -13.15
N SER A 91 -3.15 9.51 -13.86
CA SER A 91 -3.88 9.28 -15.12
C SER A 91 -3.55 10.35 -16.16
N LYS A 92 -3.35 9.93 -17.41
CA LYS A 92 -3.13 10.81 -18.56
C LYS A 92 -4.44 11.36 -19.15
N THR A 93 -5.55 10.66 -18.95
CA THR A 93 -6.81 10.89 -19.67
C THR A 93 -7.90 11.46 -18.78
N ASN A 94 -8.38 10.66 -17.82
CA ASN A 94 -9.53 11.00 -16.99
C ASN A 94 -9.12 11.41 -15.59
N PRO A 95 -9.88 12.30 -14.92
CA PRO A 95 -9.76 12.54 -13.49
C PRO A 95 -9.87 11.23 -12.69
N ILE A 96 -9.09 11.13 -11.63
CA ILE A 96 -9.04 9.98 -10.72
C ILE A 96 -9.10 10.48 -9.28
N SER A 97 -9.63 9.65 -8.39
CA SER A 97 -9.73 9.93 -6.96
C SER A 97 -9.35 8.69 -6.16
N LEU A 98 -8.77 8.90 -4.97
CA LEU A 98 -8.50 7.82 -4.04
C LEU A 98 -9.81 7.18 -3.56
N PRO A 99 -9.79 5.87 -3.22
CA PRO A 99 -10.97 5.20 -2.71
C PRO A 99 -11.40 5.79 -1.37
N ARG A 100 -12.69 6.04 -1.23
CA ARG A 100 -13.28 6.45 0.05
C ARG A 100 -13.19 5.29 1.05
N PRO A 101 -12.90 5.57 2.33
CA PRO A 101 -12.90 4.53 3.36
C PRO A 101 -14.28 3.88 3.46
N THR A 102 -14.31 2.59 3.76
CA THR A 102 -15.54 1.82 4.01
C THR A 102 -15.69 1.44 5.48
N HIS A 103 -14.59 1.53 6.24
CA HIS A 103 -14.54 1.23 7.66
C HIS A 103 -13.89 2.35 8.46
N ILE A 104 -14.19 2.39 9.76
CA ILE A 104 -13.70 3.40 10.70
C ILE A 104 -13.24 2.74 12.01
N ASN A 105 -12.26 3.38 12.66
CA ASN A 105 -11.81 2.98 13.98
C ASN A 105 -13.01 3.03 14.97
N PRO A 106 -13.38 1.91 15.63
CA PRO A 106 -14.52 1.87 16.55
C PRO A 106 -14.42 2.89 17.69
N LYS A 107 -13.21 3.29 18.10
CA LYS A 107 -13.00 4.33 19.12
C LYS A 107 -13.41 5.72 18.60
N LYS A 108 -13.11 6.02 17.34
CA LYS A 108 -13.45 7.30 16.70
C LYS A 108 -14.96 7.42 16.46
N LEU A 109 -15.61 6.31 16.12
CA LEU A 109 -17.07 6.25 15.97
C LEU A 109 -17.80 6.61 17.28
N LYS A 110 -17.28 6.12 18.42
CA LYS A 110 -17.85 6.38 19.75
C LYS A 110 -17.66 7.80 20.27
N SER A 111 -16.65 8.53 19.79
CA SER A 111 -16.31 9.88 20.24
C SER A 111 -17.04 11.00 19.47
N GLY A 112 -18.16 10.69 18.79
CA GLY A 112 -18.88 11.67 17.97
C GLY A 112 -18.11 12.03 16.70
N GLY A 113 -17.89 11.02 15.84
CA GLY A 113 -17.30 11.20 14.51
C GLY A 113 -18.05 12.23 13.65
N ASP A 114 -17.53 12.50 12.45
CA ASP A 114 -18.18 13.45 11.54
C ASP A 114 -19.53 12.86 11.10
N LEU A 115 -20.60 13.39 11.68
CA LEU A 115 -21.98 12.95 11.48
C LEU A 115 -22.43 12.97 10.02
N PHE A 116 -21.74 13.66 9.11
CA PHE A 116 -22.09 13.70 7.69
C PHE A 116 -21.24 12.74 6.85
N ASN A 117 -19.96 12.59 7.19
CA ASN A 117 -19.03 11.73 6.44
C ASN A 117 -19.02 10.27 6.92
N ASP A 118 -19.36 10.00 8.18
CA ASP A 118 -19.19 8.69 8.79
C ASP A 118 -20.47 7.81 8.78
N ARG A 119 -21.61 8.31 8.26
CA ARG A 119 -22.94 7.64 8.39
C ARG A 119 -23.01 6.22 7.82
N ASN A 120 -22.13 5.87 6.88
CA ASN A 120 -22.14 4.58 6.18
C ASN A 120 -20.87 3.75 6.44
N LEU A 121 -20.04 4.12 7.41
CA LEU A 121 -18.79 3.40 7.69
C LEU A 121 -19.02 2.26 8.68
N GLN A 122 -18.52 1.08 8.35
CA GLN A 122 -18.51 -0.08 9.23
C GLN A 122 -17.40 0.05 10.30
N PRO A 123 -17.56 -0.48 11.52
CA PRO A 123 -16.43 -0.58 12.44
C PRO A 123 -15.33 -1.47 11.85
N TRP A 124 -14.06 -1.17 12.10
CA TRP A 124 -12.94 -2.03 11.67
C TRP A 124 -13.20 -3.50 11.98
N THR A 125 -12.88 -4.37 11.00
CA THR A 125 -13.03 -5.82 11.16
C THR A 125 -12.00 -6.38 12.14
N THR A 126 -12.19 -7.62 12.57
CA THR A 126 -11.34 -8.30 13.55
C THR A 126 -10.66 -9.53 12.93
N VAL A 127 -9.57 -9.98 13.55
CA VAL A 127 -8.93 -11.26 13.20
C VAL A 127 -9.94 -12.42 13.27
N LYS A 128 -10.81 -12.43 14.29
CA LYS A 128 -11.86 -13.44 14.42
C LYS A 128 -12.80 -13.46 13.21
N ASN A 129 -13.16 -12.31 12.64
CA ASN A 129 -14.01 -12.27 11.46
C ASN A 129 -13.30 -12.80 10.20
N ALA A 130 -11.98 -12.70 10.14
CA ALA A 130 -11.21 -13.05 8.96
C ALA A 130 -10.75 -14.51 8.92
N ILE A 131 -10.53 -15.13 10.08
CA ILE A 131 -10.00 -16.50 10.19
C ILE A 131 -10.72 -17.38 11.21
N GLY A 132 -11.84 -16.90 11.78
CA GLY A 132 -12.56 -17.62 12.83
C GLY A 132 -13.33 -18.84 12.36
N ASP A 133 -13.50 -19.00 11.05
CA ASP A 133 -14.12 -20.12 10.36
C ASP A 133 -13.11 -21.22 9.98
N LEU A 134 -11.81 -20.98 10.17
CA LEU A 134 -10.78 -21.99 9.91
C LEU A 134 -10.93 -23.18 10.87
N PRO A 135 -10.72 -24.43 10.38
CA PRO A 135 -10.75 -25.60 11.24
C PRO A 135 -9.65 -25.51 12.31
N ARG A 136 -9.85 -26.21 13.43
CA ARG A 136 -8.81 -26.30 14.45
C ARG A 136 -7.52 -26.87 13.82
N PRO A 137 -6.35 -26.30 14.15
CA PRO A 137 -5.09 -26.81 13.62
C PRO A 137 -4.93 -28.27 14.04
N LEU A 138 -4.61 -29.14 13.07
CA LEU A 138 -4.29 -30.54 13.30
C LEU A 138 -2.83 -30.63 13.72
N GLY A 139 -2.59 -30.46 15.02
CA GLY A 139 -1.25 -30.48 15.61
C GLY A 139 -0.43 -29.21 15.35
N ILE A 140 0.77 -29.18 15.93
CA ILE A 140 1.77 -28.10 15.77
C ILE A 140 3.07 -28.61 15.14
N ASP A 141 3.14 -29.93 14.89
CA ASP A 141 4.32 -30.57 14.32
C ASP A 141 4.44 -30.27 12.83
N VAL A 142 5.69 -30.16 12.36
CA VAL A 142 5.97 -30.10 10.92
C VAL A 142 5.49 -31.41 10.31
N ARG A 143 4.48 -31.32 9.44
CA ARG A 143 3.94 -32.52 8.80
C ARG A 143 5.01 -33.10 7.87
N PRO A 144 5.22 -34.42 7.88
CA PRO A 144 6.09 -35.09 6.90
C PRO A 144 5.45 -35.12 5.50
N GLU A 145 4.15 -34.83 5.42
CA GLU A 145 3.37 -34.72 4.21
C GLU A 145 3.79 -33.49 3.40
N SER A 146 3.93 -33.65 2.08
CA SER A 146 4.11 -32.51 1.19
C SER A 146 2.95 -31.54 1.35
N PRO A 147 3.21 -30.21 1.36
CA PRO A 147 2.15 -29.24 1.52
C PRO A 147 1.08 -29.43 0.44
N PRO A 148 -0.21 -29.27 0.77
CA PRO A 148 -1.31 -29.52 -0.16
C PRO A 148 -1.31 -28.58 -1.38
N PHE A 149 -0.49 -27.53 -1.33
CA PHE A 149 -0.22 -26.62 -2.43
C PHE A 149 1.30 -26.47 -2.57
N GLU A 150 1.83 -26.58 -3.79
CA GLU A 150 3.22 -26.23 -4.08
C GLU A 150 3.44 -24.75 -3.73
N CYS A 151 3.98 -24.50 -2.55
CA CYS A 151 4.36 -23.16 -2.14
C CYS A 151 5.64 -22.78 -2.88
N TRP A 152 5.50 -22.14 -4.05
CA TRP A 152 6.59 -21.63 -4.89
C TRP A 152 7.58 -20.69 -4.17
N CYS A 153 7.28 -20.30 -2.93
CA CYS A 153 8.12 -19.42 -2.12
C CYS A 153 9.24 -20.15 -1.35
N CYS A 154 9.28 -21.49 -1.37
CA CYS A 154 10.23 -22.28 -0.58
C CYS A 154 11.23 -23.11 -1.42
N THR A 155 11.29 -22.92 -2.74
CA THR A 155 12.34 -23.49 -3.59
C THR A 155 13.35 -22.41 -3.96
N VAL A 156 14.31 -22.16 -3.08
CA VAL A 156 15.60 -21.53 -3.39
C VAL A 156 16.70 -22.27 -2.66
#